data_AF-X7ZTW0-F1
#
_entry.id   AF-X7ZTW0-F1
#
_cell.length_a   1.000
_cell.length_b   1.000
_cell.length_c   1.000
_cell.angle_alpha   90.00
_cell.angle_beta   90.00
_cell.angle_gamma   90.00
#
_symmetry.space_group_name_H-M   'P 1'
#
loop_
_entity.id
_entity.type
_entity.pdbx_description
1 polymer ?
#
loop_
_entity_poly.entity_id
_entity_poly.type
_entity_poly.pdbx_seq_one_letter_code
_entity_poly.pdbx_strand_id
1 'polypeptide(L)'
;MRRRPGARRYCIARDQRQVAEAARWAENLGFDLVASGEHLFFHGRTPNAFVVLAAAAGATERVRLLSALTILPVYPAVLAAKLVATLDQVSNGRFDFGVGVGGEYPPEFAAAGVPVGERGARTDEALALILRLLRGGPVDFAGRWTRVEGLSLNPPALQTPAPPVWVGAAALPLFGAPGGSPTSGCPTCTHRSDWRTACSRCAATRCKLAEAPLRSAAPSFVGGP
;
A
#
# COMPACT_ATOMS: atom_id res chain seq x y z
N MET A 1 -14.35 4.91 8.63
CA MET A 1 -14.77 3.76 9.47
C MET A 1 -13.78 3.62 10.63
N ARG A 2 -14.23 3.90 11.86
CA ARG A 2 -13.45 3.78 13.11
C ARG A 2 -13.06 2.31 13.35
N ARG A 3 -11.88 2.08 13.98
CA ARG A 3 -11.43 0.76 14.48
C ARG A 3 -12.58 0.06 15.24
N ARG A 4 -12.86 -1.20 14.92
CA ARG A 4 -13.55 -2.12 15.84
C ARG A 4 -12.49 -2.82 16.69
N PRO A 5 -12.44 -2.61 18.02
CA PRO A 5 -11.64 -3.45 18.90
C PRO A 5 -12.04 -4.92 18.69
N GLY A 6 -11.07 -5.82 18.47
CA GLY A 6 -11.32 -7.25 18.30
C GLY A 6 -11.40 -7.79 16.86
N ALA A 7 -11.03 -6.99 15.84
CA ALA A 7 -11.08 -7.46 14.45
C ALA A 7 -10.19 -8.69 14.21
N ARG A 8 -10.79 -9.78 13.72
CA ARG A 8 -10.10 -11.06 13.46
C ARG A 8 -9.51 -11.06 12.06
N ARG A 9 -8.24 -11.45 11.93
CA ARG A 9 -7.47 -11.43 10.67
C ARG A 9 -6.98 -12.83 10.31
N TYR A 10 -7.07 -13.19 9.04
CA TYR A 10 -6.57 -14.46 8.51
C TYR A 10 -5.58 -14.21 7.39
N CYS A 11 -4.38 -14.78 7.48
CA CYS A 11 -3.39 -14.73 6.41
C CYS A 11 -3.57 -15.95 5.49
N ILE A 12 -3.81 -15.72 4.20
CA ILE A 12 -3.97 -16.80 3.22
C ILE A 12 -2.71 -17.67 3.17
N ALA A 13 -2.92 -18.98 3.13
CA ALA A 13 -1.89 -20.00 3.12
C ALA A 13 -0.96 -19.93 1.90
N ARG A 14 0.24 -20.50 2.04
CA ARG A 14 1.26 -20.56 0.98
C ARG A 14 0.89 -21.46 -0.21
N ASP A 15 -0.06 -22.39 -0.04
CA ASP A 15 -0.59 -23.17 -1.17
C ASP A 15 -1.63 -22.35 -1.94
N GLN A 16 -1.19 -21.81 -3.08
CA GLN A 16 -2.01 -20.94 -3.92
C GLN A 16 -3.23 -21.65 -4.52
N ARG A 17 -3.28 -22.99 -4.51
CA ARG A 17 -4.44 -23.76 -4.99
C ARG A 17 -5.63 -23.71 -4.03
N GLN A 18 -5.39 -23.44 -2.75
CA GLN A 18 -6.41 -23.48 -1.70
C GLN A 18 -6.95 -22.09 -1.32
N VAL A 19 -6.57 -21.04 -2.06
CA VAL A 19 -6.89 -19.65 -1.73
C VAL A 19 -8.39 -19.42 -1.60
N ALA A 20 -9.17 -19.90 -2.57
CA ALA A 20 -10.63 -19.72 -2.58
C ALA A 20 -11.32 -20.42 -1.40
N GLU A 21 -10.91 -21.65 -1.10
CA GLU A 21 -11.44 -22.44 0.02
C GLU A 21 -11.10 -21.79 1.36
N ALA A 22 -9.83 -21.42 1.55
CA ALA A 22 -9.37 -20.77 2.78
C ALA A 22 -10.06 -19.42 3.01
N ALA A 23 -10.29 -18.63 1.95
CA ALA A 23 -11.00 -17.36 2.05
C ALA A 23 -12.48 -17.55 2.45
N ARG A 24 -13.18 -18.53 1.86
CA ARG A 24 -14.56 -18.88 2.26
C ARG A 24 -14.63 -19.35 3.69
N TRP A 25 -13.70 -20.19 4.10
CA TRP A 25 -13.63 -20.69 5.46
C TRP A 25 -13.43 -19.55 6.46
N ALA A 26 -12.51 -18.62 6.19
CA ALA A 26 -12.30 -17.44 7.02
C ALA A 26 -13.56 -16.55 7.08
N GLU A 27 -14.23 -16.31 5.96
CA GLU A 27 -15.49 -15.55 5.93
C GLU A 27 -16.60 -16.22 6.74
N ASN A 28 -16.76 -17.54 6.62
CA ASN A 28 -17.78 -18.31 7.34
C ASN A 28 -17.54 -18.33 8.86
N LEU A 29 -16.28 -18.31 9.28
CA LEU A 29 -15.92 -18.15 10.69
C LEU A 29 -16.09 -16.73 11.21
N GLY A 30 -16.41 -15.76 10.34
CA GLY A 30 -16.64 -14.37 10.67
C GLY A 30 -15.36 -13.56 10.88
N PHE A 31 -14.28 -13.89 10.17
CA PHE A 31 -13.12 -13.02 10.11
C PHE A 31 -13.48 -11.71 9.39
N ASP A 32 -12.94 -10.59 9.88
CA ASP A 32 -13.20 -9.27 9.28
C ASP A 32 -12.30 -9.02 8.06
N LEU A 33 -11.14 -9.67 8.04
CA LEU A 33 -10.08 -9.41 7.08
C LEU A 33 -9.33 -10.68 6.69
N VAL A 34 -9.17 -10.86 5.39
CA VAL A 34 -8.26 -11.81 4.77
C VAL A 34 -7.09 -11.04 4.16
N ALA A 35 -5.87 -11.44 4.49
CA ALA A 35 -4.66 -10.74 4.06
C ALA A 35 -3.68 -11.65 3.33
N SER A 36 -2.88 -11.07 2.44
CA SER A 36 -1.76 -11.75 1.80
C SER A 36 -0.55 -10.83 1.73
N GLY A 37 0.59 -11.32 2.21
CA GLY A 37 1.90 -10.67 2.03
C GLY A 37 2.54 -11.09 0.70
N GLU A 38 3.57 -10.36 0.30
CA GLU A 38 4.20 -10.53 -1.00
C GLU A 38 5.72 -10.51 -0.90
N HIS A 39 6.36 -11.38 -1.70
CA HIS A 39 7.72 -11.23 -2.18
C HIS A 39 7.74 -11.66 -3.64
N LEU A 40 8.69 -11.15 -4.42
CA LEU A 40 8.94 -11.67 -5.77
C LEU A 40 9.53 -13.08 -5.71
N PHE A 41 10.46 -13.29 -4.79
CA PHE A 41 11.01 -14.58 -4.37
C PHE A 41 11.69 -14.38 -3.02
N PHE A 42 11.72 -15.43 -2.21
CA PHE A 42 12.32 -15.39 -0.88
C PHE A 42 12.74 -16.80 -0.43
N HIS A 43 13.08 -16.99 0.84
CA HIS A 43 13.46 -18.29 1.41
C HIS A 43 12.33 -19.35 1.43
N GLY A 44 11.20 -19.10 0.76
CA GLY A 44 10.10 -20.04 0.65
C GLY A 44 9.04 -19.59 -0.35
N ARG A 45 7.95 -20.37 -0.41
CA ARG A 45 6.79 -20.08 -1.26
C ARG A 45 6.16 -18.75 -0.84
N THR A 46 6.20 -17.78 -1.74
CA THR A 46 5.64 -16.45 -1.57
C THR A 46 4.68 -16.19 -2.72
N PRO A 47 3.42 -15.82 -2.44
CA PRO A 47 2.46 -15.48 -3.49
C PRO A 47 2.66 -14.03 -3.96
N ASN A 48 2.12 -13.73 -5.15
CA ASN A 48 1.77 -12.36 -5.49
C ASN A 48 0.46 -11.98 -4.78
N ALA A 49 0.44 -10.88 -4.03
CA ALA A 49 -0.69 -10.52 -3.19
C ALA A 49 -1.93 -10.16 -4.04
N PHE A 50 -1.77 -9.45 -5.16
CA PHE A 50 -2.91 -9.08 -6.01
C PHE A 50 -3.59 -10.30 -6.63
N VAL A 51 -2.80 -11.27 -7.11
CA VAL A 51 -3.33 -12.49 -7.75
C VAL A 51 -4.14 -13.32 -6.76
N VAL A 52 -3.59 -13.61 -5.58
CA VAL A 52 -4.30 -14.43 -4.59
C VAL A 52 -5.50 -13.69 -3.99
N LEU A 53 -5.41 -12.38 -3.80
CA LEU A 53 -6.55 -11.60 -3.32
C LEU A 53 -7.65 -11.46 -4.37
N ALA A 54 -7.33 -11.48 -5.67
CA ALA A 54 -8.34 -11.58 -6.73
C ALA A 54 -9.09 -12.91 -6.68
N ALA A 55 -8.40 -14.02 -6.46
CA ALA A 55 -9.04 -15.33 -6.25
C ALA A 55 -9.91 -15.34 -4.98
N ALA A 56 -9.44 -14.75 -3.88
CA ALA A 56 -10.21 -14.60 -2.66
C ALA A 56 -11.45 -13.71 -2.86
N ALA A 57 -11.32 -12.62 -3.64
CA ALA A 57 -12.42 -11.72 -3.98
C ALA A 57 -13.55 -12.45 -4.70
N GLY A 58 -13.23 -13.26 -5.72
CA GLY A 58 -14.22 -14.06 -6.43
C GLY A 58 -14.85 -15.20 -5.60
N ALA A 59 -14.21 -15.60 -4.50
CA ALA A 59 -14.67 -16.70 -3.66
C ALA A 59 -15.54 -16.25 -2.47
N THR A 60 -15.59 -14.94 -2.17
CA THR A 60 -16.18 -14.37 -0.94
C THR A 60 -17.04 -13.16 -1.24
N GLU A 61 -17.93 -12.77 -0.32
CA GLU A 61 -18.89 -11.67 -0.55
C GLU A 61 -18.80 -10.52 0.47
N ARG A 62 -18.25 -10.76 1.66
CA ARG A 62 -18.32 -9.83 2.81
C ARG A 62 -16.96 -9.49 3.41
N VAL A 63 -16.06 -10.46 3.52
CA VAL A 63 -14.76 -10.29 4.18
C VAL A 63 -13.92 -9.26 3.43
N ARG A 64 -13.20 -8.40 4.16
CA ARG A 64 -12.28 -7.44 3.54
C ARG A 64 -11.00 -8.14 3.09
N LEU A 65 -10.33 -7.56 2.10
CA LEU A 65 -9.12 -8.11 1.50
C LEU A 65 -7.97 -7.11 1.65
N LEU A 66 -6.83 -7.50 2.21
CA LEU A 66 -5.67 -6.61 2.40
C LEU A 66 -4.40 -7.18 1.78
N SER A 67 -3.72 -6.39 0.95
CA SER A 67 -2.31 -6.66 0.62
C SER A 67 -1.42 -6.25 1.80
N ALA A 68 -0.75 -7.19 2.47
CA ALA A 68 -0.05 -6.98 3.74
C ALA A 68 1.42 -7.46 3.70
N LEU A 69 2.33 -6.78 3.00
CA LEU A 69 2.17 -5.54 2.24
C LEU A 69 2.73 -5.74 0.82
N THR A 70 2.18 -5.02 -0.16
CA THR A 70 2.74 -4.98 -1.52
C THR A 70 4.10 -4.27 -1.48
N ILE A 71 5.13 -4.87 -2.07
CA ILE A 71 6.45 -4.24 -2.21
C ILE A 71 6.34 -3.21 -3.35
N LEU A 72 5.82 -2.03 -3.05
CA LEU A 72 5.46 -1.05 -4.07
C LEU A 72 6.61 -0.60 -5.00
N PRO A 73 7.86 -0.39 -4.54
CA PRO A 73 8.88 0.22 -5.39
C PRO A 73 9.35 -0.68 -6.54
N VAL A 74 8.99 -1.98 -6.53
CA VAL A 74 9.30 -2.90 -7.64
C VAL A 74 8.22 -2.91 -8.73
N TYR A 75 7.10 -2.21 -8.55
CA TYR A 75 6.05 -2.10 -9.56
C TYR A 75 6.17 -0.80 -10.37
N PRO A 76 5.86 -0.84 -11.67
CA PRO A 76 5.47 0.37 -12.40
C PRO A 76 4.23 1.00 -11.74
N ALA A 77 4.30 2.29 -11.38
CA ALA A 77 3.27 2.94 -10.57
C ALA A 77 1.87 2.90 -11.22
N VAL A 78 1.80 3.10 -12.54
CA VAL A 78 0.53 3.04 -13.29
C VAL A 78 -0.06 1.62 -13.29
N LEU A 79 0.80 0.59 -13.43
CA LEU A 79 0.36 -0.81 -13.36
C LEU A 79 -0.19 -1.14 -11.97
N ALA A 80 0.52 -0.73 -10.91
CA ALA A 80 0.03 -0.87 -9.54
C ALA A 80 -1.32 -0.17 -9.34
N ALA A 81 -1.48 1.07 -9.83
CA ALA A 81 -2.76 1.79 -9.76
C ALA A 81 -3.90 1.01 -10.45
N LYS A 82 -3.62 0.44 -11.62
CA LYS A 82 -4.59 -0.37 -12.38
C LYS A 82 -4.96 -1.66 -11.64
N LEU A 83 -3.99 -2.35 -11.04
CA LEU A 83 -4.22 -3.56 -10.23
C LEU A 83 -5.11 -3.24 -9.02
N VAL A 84 -4.81 -2.14 -8.31
CA VAL A 84 -5.61 -1.69 -7.16
C VAL A 84 -7.04 -1.35 -7.57
N ALA A 85 -7.23 -0.53 -8.60
CA ALA A 85 -8.58 -0.18 -9.09
C ALA A 85 -9.36 -1.41 -9.57
N THR A 86 -8.71 -2.33 -10.26
CA THR A 86 -9.35 -3.54 -10.78
C THR A 86 -9.74 -4.49 -9.65
N LEU A 87 -8.88 -4.70 -8.66
CA LEU A 87 -9.19 -5.54 -7.50
C LEU A 87 -10.28 -4.92 -6.63
N ASP A 88 -10.31 -3.60 -6.52
CA ASP A 88 -11.40 -2.87 -5.87
C ASP A 88 -12.76 -3.14 -6.55
N GLN A 89 -12.80 -3.08 -7.88
CA GLN A 89 -13.99 -3.42 -8.67
C GLN A 89 -14.39 -4.89 -8.49
N VAL A 90 -13.45 -5.83 -8.69
CA VAL A 90 -13.71 -7.28 -8.59
C VAL A 90 -14.16 -7.68 -7.18
N SER A 91 -13.64 -7.02 -6.15
CA SER A 91 -14.03 -7.26 -4.76
C SER A 91 -15.30 -6.53 -4.34
N ASN A 92 -15.93 -5.75 -5.22
CA ASN A 92 -17.07 -4.89 -4.91
C ASN A 92 -16.78 -3.96 -3.71
N GLY A 93 -15.62 -3.30 -3.70
CA GLY A 93 -15.28 -2.29 -2.70
C GLY A 93 -14.74 -2.84 -1.38
N ARG A 94 -14.28 -4.10 -1.37
CA ARG A 94 -13.77 -4.78 -0.17
C ARG A 94 -12.26 -4.77 -0.06
N PHE A 95 -11.55 -4.24 -1.05
CA PHE A 95 -10.09 -4.22 -1.06
C PHE A 95 -9.51 -3.06 -0.25
N ASP A 96 -8.52 -3.37 0.57
CA ASP A 96 -7.66 -2.45 1.30
C ASP A 96 -6.25 -2.57 0.73
N PHE A 97 -5.68 -1.46 0.28
CA PHE A 97 -4.37 -1.45 -0.36
C PHE A 97 -3.26 -1.22 0.68
N GLY A 98 -2.54 -2.27 1.05
CA GLY A 98 -1.37 -2.13 1.91
C GLY A 98 -0.06 -2.08 1.13
N VAL A 99 0.77 -1.12 1.53
CA VAL A 99 1.99 -0.67 0.88
C VAL A 99 3.17 -0.86 1.82
N GLY A 100 4.20 -1.53 1.33
CA GLY A 100 5.47 -1.73 2.00
C GLY A 100 6.61 -1.19 1.15
N VAL A 101 7.63 -0.65 1.82
CA VAL A 101 8.87 -0.19 1.18
C VAL A 101 9.76 -1.38 0.80
N GLY A 102 9.65 -2.50 1.52
CA GLY A 102 10.48 -3.69 1.33
C GLY A 102 11.97 -3.46 1.59
N GLY A 103 12.80 -4.35 1.07
CA GLY A 103 14.26 -4.23 1.08
C GLY A 103 14.95 -5.10 2.12
N GLU A 104 14.21 -5.94 2.85
CA GLU A 104 14.79 -6.98 3.72
C GLU A 104 15.52 -8.06 2.93
N TYR A 105 15.17 -8.22 1.64
CA TYR A 105 15.83 -9.15 0.74
C TYR A 105 16.35 -8.45 -0.53
N PRO A 106 17.53 -7.81 -0.49
CA PRO A 106 18.08 -7.06 -1.62
C PRO A 106 18.10 -7.78 -2.99
N PRO A 107 18.26 -9.13 -3.08
CA PRO A 107 18.15 -9.83 -4.35
C PRO A 107 16.82 -9.62 -5.08
N GLU A 108 15.69 -9.44 -4.37
CA GLU A 108 14.39 -9.20 -5.01
C GLU A 108 14.36 -7.85 -5.75
N PHE A 109 15.02 -6.84 -5.17
CA PHE A 109 15.18 -5.52 -5.75
C PHE A 109 16.09 -5.56 -6.99
N ALA A 110 17.23 -6.26 -6.88
CA ALA A 110 18.13 -6.45 -8.00
C ALA A 110 17.45 -7.15 -9.18
N ALA A 111 16.67 -8.21 -8.92
CA ALA A 111 15.93 -8.92 -9.96
C ALA A 111 14.83 -8.07 -10.61
N ALA A 112 14.22 -7.15 -9.86
CA ALA A 112 13.27 -6.17 -10.37
C ALA A 112 13.94 -4.99 -11.12
N GLY A 113 15.27 -4.95 -11.18
CA GLY A 113 16.01 -3.82 -11.77
C GLY A 113 15.91 -2.53 -10.95
N VAL A 114 15.63 -2.62 -9.65
CA VAL A 114 15.44 -1.48 -8.76
C VAL A 114 16.59 -1.41 -7.76
N PRO A 115 17.37 -0.32 -7.71
CA PRO A 115 18.36 -0.14 -6.66
C PRO A 115 17.68 -0.06 -5.29
N VAL A 116 18.10 -0.91 -4.34
CA VAL A 116 17.52 -0.94 -2.99
C VAL A 116 17.67 0.39 -2.23
N GLY A 117 18.65 1.21 -2.60
CA GLY A 117 18.84 2.57 -2.07
C GLY A 117 17.75 3.56 -2.50
N GLU A 118 17.04 3.28 -3.59
CA GLU A 118 15.96 4.14 -4.11
C GLU A 118 14.57 3.76 -3.59
N ARG A 119 14.45 2.64 -2.86
CA ARG A 119 13.16 2.03 -2.49
C ARG A 119 12.19 2.98 -1.78
N GLY A 120 12.68 3.82 -0.88
CA GLY A 120 11.83 4.76 -0.13
C GLY A 120 11.26 5.83 -1.06
N ALA A 121 12.14 6.53 -1.77
CA ALA A 121 11.73 7.61 -2.68
C ALA A 121 10.86 7.10 -3.84
N ARG A 122 11.12 5.88 -4.36
CA ARG A 122 10.24 5.22 -5.34
C ARG A 122 8.86 4.92 -4.78
N THR A 123 8.78 4.48 -3.52
CA THR A 123 7.50 4.21 -2.84
C THR A 123 6.69 5.50 -2.70
N ASP A 124 7.32 6.59 -2.25
CA ASP A 124 6.66 7.89 -2.07
C ASP A 124 6.11 8.43 -3.40
N GLU A 125 6.94 8.40 -4.46
CA GLU A 125 6.52 8.87 -5.79
C GLU A 125 5.39 8.01 -6.37
N ALA A 126 5.54 6.68 -6.31
CA ALA A 126 4.52 5.76 -6.81
C ALA A 126 3.19 5.95 -6.06
N LEU A 127 3.23 6.04 -4.72
CA LEU A 127 2.03 6.21 -3.91
C LEU A 127 1.35 7.56 -4.20
N ALA A 128 2.12 8.63 -4.41
CA ALA A 128 1.58 9.94 -4.79
C ALA A 128 0.80 9.87 -6.12
N LEU A 129 1.36 9.23 -7.15
CA LEU A 129 0.68 9.04 -8.43
C LEU A 129 -0.55 8.13 -8.30
N ILE A 130 -0.40 6.98 -7.65
CA ILE A 130 -1.49 5.99 -7.49
C ILE A 130 -2.69 6.64 -6.80
N LEU A 131 -2.48 7.36 -5.70
CA LEU A 131 -3.58 8.03 -4.99
C LEU A 131 -4.28 9.11 -5.83
N ARG A 132 -3.57 9.77 -6.75
CA ARG A 132 -4.19 10.71 -7.69
C ARG A 132 -5.05 9.97 -8.72
N LEU A 133 -4.53 8.90 -9.31
CA LEU A 133 -5.25 8.09 -10.30
C LEU A 133 -6.49 7.41 -9.71
N LEU A 134 -6.43 6.92 -8.47
CA LEU A 134 -7.55 6.24 -7.81
C LEU A 134 -8.70 7.17 -7.45
N ARG A 135 -8.46 8.48 -7.31
CA ARG A 135 -9.52 9.49 -7.09
C ARG A 135 -10.38 9.74 -8.33
N GLY A 136 -9.92 9.28 -9.50
CA GLY A 136 -10.58 9.48 -10.77
C GLY A 136 -10.19 10.79 -11.47
N GLY A 137 -10.62 10.90 -12.73
CA GLY A 137 -10.32 12.01 -13.62
C GLY A 137 -8.93 11.93 -14.28
N PRO A 138 -8.61 12.84 -15.20
CA PRO A 138 -7.30 12.94 -15.85
C PRO A 138 -6.22 13.40 -14.86
N VAL A 139 -5.05 12.79 -14.95
CA VAL A 139 -3.89 13.08 -14.09
C VAL A 139 -2.65 13.35 -14.94
N ASP A 140 -2.10 14.55 -14.76
CA ASP A 140 -0.74 14.89 -15.18
C ASP A 140 0.23 14.69 -14.01
N PHE A 141 1.32 13.96 -14.23
CA PHE A 141 2.33 13.70 -13.21
C PHE A 141 3.70 13.64 -13.84
N ALA A 142 4.66 14.37 -13.29
CA ALA A 142 6.04 14.41 -13.73
C ALA A 142 6.96 14.05 -12.57
N GLY A 143 7.10 12.75 -12.31
CA GLY A 143 8.03 12.20 -11.33
C GLY A 143 9.39 11.88 -11.93
N ARG A 144 10.32 11.43 -11.07
CA ARG A 144 11.65 10.96 -11.46
C ARG A 144 11.60 9.63 -12.21
N TRP A 145 10.70 8.72 -11.82
CA TRP A 145 10.59 7.39 -12.41
C TRP A 145 9.33 7.21 -13.26
N THR A 146 8.27 7.97 -13.01
CA THR A 146 7.04 7.88 -13.80
C THR A 146 6.57 9.26 -14.25
N ARG A 147 6.29 9.39 -15.56
CA ARG A 147 5.66 10.57 -16.15
C ARG A 147 4.41 10.15 -16.92
N VAL A 148 3.31 10.86 -16.71
CA VAL A 148 2.04 10.67 -17.42
C VAL A 148 1.37 12.02 -17.69
N GLU A 149 0.63 12.11 -18.79
CA GLU A 149 -0.09 13.31 -19.22
C GLU A 149 -1.52 12.89 -19.61
N GLY A 150 -2.53 13.55 -19.03
CA GLY A 150 -3.94 13.29 -19.27
C GLY A 150 -4.43 11.89 -18.89
N LEU A 151 -3.73 11.15 -18.03
CA LEU A 151 -4.03 9.74 -17.78
C LEU A 151 -5.22 9.56 -16.82
N SER A 152 -6.18 8.71 -17.20
CA SER A 152 -7.27 8.23 -16.34
C SER A 152 -7.34 6.72 -16.32
N LEU A 153 -7.74 6.15 -15.17
CA LEU A 153 -8.03 4.72 -15.07
C LEU A 153 -9.47 4.44 -15.56
N ASN A 154 -9.60 3.45 -16.45
CA ASN A 154 -10.89 2.92 -16.88
C ASN A 154 -10.89 1.37 -16.77
N PRO A 155 -11.80 0.74 -15.99
CA PRO A 155 -12.72 1.39 -15.04
C PRO A 155 -11.96 2.14 -13.93
N PRO A 156 -12.59 3.16 -13.32
CA PRO A 156 -12.05 3.82 -12.13
C PRO A 156 -12.10 2.88 -10.92
N ALA A 157 -11.51 3.29 -9.79
CA ALA A 157 -11.79 2.61 -8.52
C ALA A 157 -13.28 2.75 -8.16
N LEU A 158 -13.84 1.74 -7.50
CA LEU A 158 -15.22 1.74 -7.03
C LEU A 158 -15.36 2.57 -5.74
N GLN A 159 -14.40 2.41 -4.82
CA GLN A 159 -14.40 3.11 -3.55
C GLN A 159 -14.04 4.59 -3.72
N THR A 160 -14.88 5.46 -3.16
CA THR A 160 -14.63 6.91 -3.11
C THR A 160 -14.12 7.33 -1.71
N PRO A 161 -13.09 8.17 -1.59
CA PRO A 161 -12.29 8.76 -2.67
C PRO A 161 -11.24 7.80 -3.27
N ALA A 162 -10.94 6.69 -2.61
CA ALA A 162 -10.06 5.61 -3.09
C ALA A 162 -10.19 4.40 -2.14
N PRO A 163 -9.71 3.21 -2.52
CA PRO A 163 -9.48 2.11 -1.59
C PRO A 163 -8.64 2.56 -0.38
N PRO A 164 -8.93 2.08 0.84
CA PRO A 164 -8.18 2.48 2.02
C PRO A 164 -6.73 2.03 1.94
N VAL A 165 -5.80 2.96 2.16
CA VAL A 165 -4.36 2.67 2.11
C VAL A 165 -3.80 2.40 3.51
N TRP A 166 -2.97 1.37 3.61
CA TRP A 166 -2.21 1.02 4.81
C TRP A 166 -0.72 1.09 4.47
N VAL A 167 0.09 1.76 5.27
CA VAL A 167 1.54 1.84 5.03
C VAL A 167 2.26 1.11 6.15
N GLY A 168 3.12 0.15 5.82
CA GLY A 168 4.00 -0.49 6.78
C GLY A 168 5.29 0.28 6.99
N ALA A 169 5.68 0.42 8.25
CA ALA A 169 7.00 0.93 8.62
C ALA A 169 7.99 -0.25 8.76
N ALA A 170 9.04 -0.25 7.95
CA ALA A 170 10.27 -0.98 8.27
C ALA A 170 11.22 -0.01 8.97
N ALA A 171 11.82 -0.42 10.10
CA ALA A 171 12.76 0.39 10.85
C ALA A 171 13.90 0.91 9.95
N LEU A 172 14.13 2.23 9.95
CA LEU A 172 15.29 2.83 9.30
C LEU A 172 16.59 2.36 9.98
N PRO A 173 17.66 2.01 9.24
CA PRO A 173 18.98 1.95 9.81
C PRO A 173 19.56 3.38 9.80
N LEU A 174 19.62 4.02 10.95
CA LEU A 174 20.53 5.15 11.16
C LEU A 174 21.75 4.61 11.91
N PHE A 175 22.91 4.73 11.25
CA PHE A 175 24.27 4.63 11.76
C PHE A 175 24.47 4.25 13.25
N GLY A 176 25.10 3.08 13.46
CA GLY A 176 26.02 2.84 14.57
C GLY A 176 25.44 2.38 15.91
N ALA A 177 25.22 1.07 16.06
CA ALA A 177 25.37 0.38 17.35
C ALA A 177 25.71 -1.10 17.11
N PRO A 178 26.75 -1.68 17.75
CA PRO A 178 27.07 -3.09 17.60
C PRO A 178 26.20 -3.94 18.52
N GLY A 179 25.67 -5.05 17.99
CA GLY A 179 25.09 -6.13 18.78
C GLY A 179 23.57 -6.04 18.96
N GLY A 180 22.82 -6.71 18.08
CA GLY A 180 21.40 -6.97 18.24
C GLY A 180 20.89 -7.88 17.12
N SER A 181 20.35 -9.04 17.46
CA SER A 181 19.86 -10.06 16.51
C SER A 181 18.62 -9.58 15.75
N PRO A 182 18.35 -10.12 14.53
CA PRO A 182 17.23 -9.69 13.71
C PRO A 182 15.94 -10.29 14.27
N THR A 183 15.20 -9.51 15.07
CA THR A 183 13.85 -9.90 15.46
C THR A 183 12.87 -9.51 14.35
N SER A 184 12.23 -10.54 13.81
CA SER A 184 11.12 -10.53 12.87
C SER A 184 10.16 -9.37 13.08
N GLY A 185 9.92 -8.60 12.01
CA GLY A 185 9.04 -7.44 12.00
C GLY A 185 7.66 -7.74 12.59
N CYS A 186 7.30 -6.97 13.61
CA CYS A 186 6.01 -7.06 14.26
C CYS A 186 4.93 -6.44 13.34
N PRO A 187 3.90 -7.20 12.92
CA PRO A 187 2.86 -6.75 11.98
C PRO A 187 1.82 -5.80 12.60
N THR A 188 2.07 -5.26 13.80
CA THR A 188 1.13 -4.39 14.53
C THR A 188 1.10 -2.94 14.00
N CYS A 189 2.09 -2.53 13.21
CA CYS A 189 2.20 -1.18 12.67
C CYS A 189 1.52 -1.03 11.31
N THR A 190 0.21 -1.25 11.25
CA THR A 190 -0.61 -0.95 10.08
C THR A 190 -1.74 -0.01 10.54
N HIS A 191 -1.49 1.30 10.54
CA HIS A 191 -2.47 2.31 10.98
C HIS A 191 -3.12 3.00 9.78
N ARG A 192 -4.45 3.04 9.80
CA ARG A 192 -5.29 3.69 8.78
C ARG A 192 -5.56 5.13 9.18
N SER A 193 -4.66 6.08 8.87
CA SER A 193 -4.96 7.50 8.64
C SER A 193 -3.71 8.39 8.77
N ASP A 194 -3.49 9.19 7.73
CA ASP A 194 -2.66 10.41 7.69
C ASP A 194 -1.14 10.20 7.66
N TRP A 195 -0.59 10.09 6.46
CA TRP A 195 0.83 9.84 6.18
C TRP A 195 1.77 10.90 6.79
N ARG A 196 1.29 12.14 7.02
CA ARG A 196 2.04 13.20 7.70
C ARG A 196 2.15 12.96 9.22
N THR A 197 1.15 12.32 9.82
CA THR A 197 1.06 12.10 11.27
C THR A 197 1.73 10.78 11.70
N ALA A 198 1.94 9.84 10.78
CA ALA A 198 2.72 8.63 11.03
C ALA A 198 4.19 8.92 11.42
N CYS A 199 4.71 10.10 11.05
CA CYS A 199 6.05 10.53 11.39
C CYS A 199 6.17 11.06 12.84
N SER A 200 5.08 11.59 13.43
CA SER A 200 5.14 12.32 14.70
C SER A 200 4.92 11.47 15.97
N ARG A 201 4.46 10.22 15.85
CA ARG A 201 4.21 9.32 17.01
C ARG A 201 5.31 8.28 17.27
N CYS A 202 6.43 8.35 16.55
CA CYS A 202 7.64 7.59 16.90
C CYS A 202 8.30 8.28 18.11
N ALA A 203 7.84 7.95 19.32
CA ALA A 203 8.33 8.53 20.58
C ALA A 203 9.76 8.08 20.99
N ALA A 204 10.56 7.61 20.03
CA ALA A 204 12.00 7.42 20.20
C ALA A 204 12.69 8.02 18.98
N THR A 205 13.52 9.03 19.25
CA THR A 205 14.37 9.81 18.33
C THR A 205 13.69 11.01 17.67
N ARG A 206 14.07 12.20 18.16
CA ARG A 206 13.68 13.54 17.69
C ARG A 206 13.87 13.68 16.18
N CYS A 207 12.78 13.64 15.42
CA CYS A 207 12.73 14.20 14.06
C CYS A 207 12.51 15.72 14.20
N LYS A 208 13.56 16.53 14.07
CA LYS A 208 13.44 18.00 14.01
C LYS A 208 12.90 18.39 12.63
N LEU A 209 11.65 18.86 12.57
CA LEU A 209 11.11 19.60 11.43
C LEU A 209 11.64 21.05 11.49
N ALA A 210 12.17 21.56 10.38
CA ALA A 210 12.23 23.00 10.12
C ALA A 210 11.00 23.34 9.26
N GLU A 211 10.16 24.25 9.74
CA GLU A 211 9.00 24.76 9.03
C GLU A 211 9.43 25.84 8.00
N ALA A 212 8.88 25.77 6.79
CA ALA A 212 8.82 26.91 5.88
C ALA A 212 7.34 27.19 5.58
N PRO A 213 6.83 28.42 5.83
CA PRO A 213 5.41 28.72 5.70
C PRO A 213 4.99 28.85 4.23
N LEU A 214 3.95 28.11 3.83
CA LEU A 214 3.20 28.37 2.61
C LEU A 214 2.30 29.59 2.85
N ARG A 215 2.67 30.74 2.29
CA ARG A 215 1.76 31.88 2.16
C ARG A 215 0.62 31.51 1.22
N SER A 216 -0.60 31.80 1.66
CA SER A 216 -1.82 31.78 0.85
C SER A 216 -1.76 32.86 -0.24
N ALA A 217 -1.96 32.46 -1.49
CA ALA A 217 -2.38 33.37 -2.56
C ALA A 217 -3.83 33.03 -2.90
N ALA A 218 -4.75 33.89 -2.46
CA ALA A 218 -6.13 33.91 -2.94
C ALA A 218 -6.18 34.55 -4.35
N PRO A 219 -7.09 34.13 -5.23
CA PRO A 219 -7.33 34.86 -6.47
C PRO A 219 -8.19 36.09 -6.16
N SER A 220 -7.68 37.28 -6.49
CA SER A 220 -8.46 38.52 -6.52
C SER A 220 -9.41 38.49 -7.72
N PHE A 221 -10.72 38.41 -7.44
CA PHE A 221 -11.78 38.81 -8.35
C PHE A 221 -11.70 40.33 -8.59
N VAL A 222 -11.61 40.74 -9.85
CA VAL A 222 -11.89 42.11 -10.28
C VAL A 222 -13.15 42.04 -11.14
N GLY A 223 -14.26 42.50 -10.58
CA GLY A 223 -15.46 42.90 -11.32
C GLY A 223 -15.61 44.41 -11.13
N GLY A 224 -15.86 45.12 -12.24
CA GLY A 224 -15.99 46.57 -12.30
C GLY A 224 -17.19 47.14 -11.53
N PRO A 225 -17.39 48.45 -11.65
CA PRO A 225 -18.30 48.95 -12.69
C PRO A 225 -17.61 49.67 -13.84
#